data_AF-A0AA39P1P7-F1
#
_entry.id   AF-A0AA39P1P7-F1
#
_cell.length_a   1.000
_cell.length_b   1.000
_cell.length_c   1.000
_cell.angle_alpha   90.00
_cell.angle_beta   90.00
_cell.angle_gamma   90.00
#
_symmetry.space_group_name_H-M   'P 1'
#
loop_
_entity.id
_entity.type
_entity.pdbx_description
1 polymer ?
#
loop_
_entity_poly.entity_id
_entity_poly.type
_entity_poly.pdbx_seq_one_letter_code
_entity_poly.pdbx_strand_id
1 'polypeptide(L)'
;MSASKESKKLVPEPRELASSESGRRVEASKTLLGTHNGITSLEYLVQPDGSVALAHVVQVHNDDTNAWYEAFIDAHSGEILSMTDFVTEATAFTVDSITKDAIIEGEETLVDPEDIASSASGWIMSNQTAGNNVIAYKYSQSATTFESYAETFDYSKTQISEREEHRVIAGQSGTCRMYIWTLMTPNRDGALQNDIIVHEFTHGITNRLTGGGTGRCLQTLEAGGMGEGQSDAMAVWTEHKDSTVPDYVLATWVFNNPAGIRCHPYSTNASGSCRVRVGTMDKREMKTGSAEVLN
;
A
#
# COMPACT_ATOMS: atom_id res chain seq x y z
N MET A 1 18.20 -56.47 31.55
CA MET A 1 19.46 -55.75 31.27
C MET A 1 19.51 -55.46 29.78
N SER A 2 19.32 -54.19 29.44
CA SER A 2 19.44 -53.65 28.09
C SER A 2 20.92 -53.52 27.73
N ALA A 3 21.30 -53.90 26.52
CA ALA A 3 22.62 -53.58 25.97
C ALA A 3 22.45 -53.09 24.53
N SER A 4 22.74 -51.80 24.37
CA SER A 4 22.74 -51.01 23.13
C SER A 4 23.70 -51.56 22.09
N LYS A 5 23.27 -51.58 20.82
CA LYS A 5 24.17 -51.62 19.67
C LYS A 5 24.20 -50.23 19.04
N GLU A 6 25.29 -49.49 19.28
CA GLU A 6 25.68 -48.34 18.45
C GLU A 6 26.16 -48.85 17.09
N SER A 7 25.51 -48.39 16.02
CA SER A 7 25.97 -48.55 14.65
C SER A 7 27.04 -47.50 14.36
N LYS A 8 28.28 -47.95 14.15
CA LYS A 8 29.33 -47.13 13.53
C LYS A 8 28.87 -46.71 12.13
N LYS A 9 28.70 -45.40 11.96
CA LYS A 9 28.47 -44.70 10.70
C LYS A 9 29.68 -44.98 9.79
N LEU A 10 29.50 -45.75 8.71
CA LEU A 10 30.49 -45.81 7.64
C LEU A 10 30.53 -44.43 6.96
N VAL A 11 31.68 -43.77 7.06
CA VAL A 11 32.02 -42.63 6.20
C VAL A 11 32.26 -43.19 4.80
N PRO A 12 31.56 -42.75 3.75
CA PRO A 12 31.97 -43.07 2.40
C PRO A 12 33.24 -42.27 2.07
N GLU A 13 34.25 -42.95 1.53
CA GLU A 13 35.51 -42.34 1.11
C GLU A 13 35.31 -41.26 0.02
N PRO A 14 36.27 -40.31 -0.12
CA PRO A 14 36.22 -39.29 -1.16
C PRO A 14 36.35 -39.95 -2.54
N ARG A 15 35.26 -40.02 -3.30
CA ARG A 15 35.27 -40.53 -4.66
C ARG A 15 35.69 -39.39 -5.61
N GLU A 16 36.92 -39.51 -6.11
CA GLU A 16 37.51 -38.89 -7.31
C GLU A 16 36.75 -37.67 -7.89
N LEU A 17 37.35 -36.49 -7.71
CA LEU A 17 36.99 -35.25 -8.41
C LEU A 17 36.87 -35.50 -9.92
N ALA A 18 35.68 -35.25 -10.48
CA ALA A 18 35.42 -35.31 -11.90
C ALA A 18 36.30 -34.28 -12.65
N SER A 19 37.28 -34.76 -13.40
CA SER A 19 38.28 -33.97 -14.14
C SER A 19 37.83 -33.51 -15.53
N SER A 20 36.53 -33.52 -15.82
CA SER A 20 35.99 -33.03 -17.09
C SER A 20 35.02 -31.89 -16.89
N GLU A 21 35.07 -30.92 -17.80
CA GLU A 21 34.14 -29.78 -17.88
C GLU A 21 32.68 -30.26 -17.86
N SER A 22 32.39 -31.40 -18.50
CA SER A 22 31.08 -32.07 -18.48
C SER A 22 30.64 -32.57 -17.09
N GLY A 23 31.58 -32.97 -16.24
CA GLY A 23 31.30 -33.42 -14.87
C GLY A 23 30.93 -32.26 -13.93
N ARG A 24 31.60 -31.11 -14.05
CA ARG A 24 31.26 -29.90 -13.29
C ARG A 24 29.90 -29.32 -13.70
N ARG A 25 29.57 -29.40 -15.00
CA ARG A 25 28.28 -28.97 -15.57
C ARG A 25 27.05 -29.64 -14.94
N VAL A 26 27.19 -30.87 -14.45
CA VAL A 26 26.08 -31.63 -13.84
C VAL A 26 25.93 -31.33 -12.35
N GLU A 27 27.03 -31.11 -11.62
CA GLU A 27 27.02 -30.86 -10.18
C GLU A 27 26.37 -29.51 -9.82
N ALA A 28 26.68 -28.45 -10.57
CA ALA A 28 26.10 -27.11 -10.33
C ALA A 28 24.58 -27.11 -10.54
N SER A 29 24.08 -27.76 -11.61
CA SER A 29 22.64 -27.89 -11.85
C SER A 29 21.92 -28.73 -10.80
N LYS A 30 22.59 -29.73 -10.22
CA LYS A 30 22.04 -30.56 -9.13
C LYS A 30 21.95 -29.84 -7.79
N THR A 31 22.67 -28.74 -7.62
CA THR A 31 22.64 -27.94 -6.39
C THR A 31 21.44 -26.98 -6.38
N LEU A 32 20.84 -26.74 -7.55
CA LEU A 32 19.64 -25.93 -7.71
C LEU A 32 18.42 -26.81 -7.40
N LEU A 33 17.68 -26.46 -6.34
CA LEU A 33 16.47 -27.16 -5.91
C LEU A 33 15.32 -26.86 -6.90
N GLY A 34 15.23 -27.61 -8.00
CA GLY A 34 14.19 -27.45 -9.01
C GLY A 34 14.44 -28.22 -10.31
N THR A 35 13.44 -28.26 -11.20
CA THR A 35 13.61 -28.70 -12.58
C THR A 35 14.31 -27.60 -13.37
N HIS A 36 15.30 -27.93 -14.20
CA HIS A 36 16.08 -26.92 -14.92
C HIS A 36 16.14 -27.22 -16.42
N ASN A 37 16.16 -26.17 -17.25
CA ASN A 37 16.20 -26.30 -18.71
C ASN A 37 17.60 -26.63 -19.27
N GLY A 38 18.62 -26.65 -18.39
CA GLY A 38 20.02 -26.82 -18.77
C GLY A 38 20.69 -25.48 -19.09
N ILE A 39 21.87 -25.51 -19.70
CA ILE A 39 22.58 -24.28 -20.08
C ILE A 39 21.90 -23.70 -21.31
N THR A 40 21.35 -22.49 -21.17
CA THR A 40 20.62 -21.78 -22.23
C THR A 40 21.59 -20.95 -23.08
N SER A 41 22.54 -20.27 -22.45
CA SER A 41 23.56 -19.45 -23.11
C SER A 41 24.86 -19.38 -22.29
N LEU A 42 25.89 -18.83 -22.91
CA LEU A 42 27.19 -18.50 -22.29
C LEU A 42 27.41 -17.00 -22.46
N GLU A 43 27.49 -16.27 -21.36
CA GLU A 43 27.46 -14.81 -21.33
C GLU A 43 28.55 -14.24 -20.42
N TYR A 44 28.87 -12.96 -20.57
CA TYR A 44 29.77 -12.26 -19.67
C TYR A 44 28.95 -11.49 -18.63
N LEU A 45 29.13 -11.83 -17.35
CA LEU A 45 28.48 -11.16 -16.23
C LEU A 45 29.46 -10.20 -15.55
N VAL A 46 29.04 -8.94 -15.38
CA VAL A 46 29.80 -7.95 -14.61
C VAL A 46 29.48 -8.14 -13.12
N GLN A 47 30.51 -8.33 -12.31
CA GLN A 47 30.40 -8.53 -10.86
C GLN A 47 30.41 -7.19 -10.10
N PRO A 48 29.97 -7.15 -8.83
CA PRO A 48 29.91 -5.91 -8.03
C PRO A 48 31.24 -5.19 -7.84
N ASP A 49 32.36 -5.91 -7.96
CA ASP A 49 33.72 -5.35 -7.88
C ASP A 49 34.22 -4.78 -9.22
N GLY A 50 33.39 -4.81 -10.27
CA GLY A 50 33.71 -4.35 -11.61
C GLY A 50 34.49 -5.37 -12.46
N SER A 51 34.77 -6.57 -11.93
CA SER A 51 35.34 -7.67 -12.72
C SER A 51 34.28 -8.30 -13.63
N VAL A 52 34.72 -9.08 -14.61
CA VAL A 52 33.83 -9.78 -15.55
C VAL A 52 34.11 -11.28 -15.47
N ALA A 53 33.05 -12.07 -15.27
CA ALA A 53 33.09 -13.51 -15.27
C ALA A 53 32.38 -14.07 -16.51
N LEU A 54 32.88 -15.16 -17.07
CA LEU A 54 32.17 -15.92 -18.09
C LEU A 54 31.19 -16.85 -17.37
N ALA A 55 29.90 -16.76 -17.66
CA ALA A 55 28.84 -17.44 -16.93
C ALA A 55 27.91 -18.23 -17.85
N HIS A 56 27.55 -19.44 -17.43
CA HIS A 56 26.44 -20.20 -17.96
C HIS A 56 25.12 -19.66 -17.43
N VAL A 57 24.16 -19.42 -18.32
CA VAL A 57 22.80 -19.02 -17.95
C VAL A 57 21.91 -20.25 -17.88
N VAL A 58 21.29 -20.49 -16.72
CA VAL A 58 20.42 -21.65 -16.47
C VAL A 58 19.09 -21.16 -15.91
N GLN A 59 17.97 -21.62 -16.48
CA GLN A 59 16.66 -21.38 -15.89
C GLN A 59 16.25 -22.57 -15.02
N VAL A 60 15.79 -22.26 -13.81
CA VAL A 60 15.38 -23.22 -12.80
C VAL A 60 13.93 -22.94 -12.43
N HIS A 61 13.08 -23.94 -12.58
CA HIS A 61 11.73 -23.96 -12.07
C HIS A 61 11.67 -24.73 -10.76
N ASN A 62 11.19 -24.10 -9.70
CA ASN A 62 10.95 -24.76 -8.43
C ASN A 62 9.47 -25.17 -8.35
N ASP A 63 9.19 -26.47 -8.55
CA ASP A 63 7.81 -26.99 -8.59
C ASP A 63 7.06 -26.85 -7.24
N ASP A 64 7.77 -26.73 -6.11
CA ASP A 64 7.16 -26.59 -4.77
C ASP A 64 6.68 -25.15 -4.50
N THR A 65 7.38 -24.15 -5.04
CA THR A 65 7.09 -22.72 -4.88
C THR A 65 6.50 -22.08 -6.12
N ASN A 66 6.45 -22.82 -7.24
CA ASN A 66 6.08 -22.33 -8.58
C ASN A 66 6.93 -21.13 -9.05
N ALA A 67 8.12 -20.95 -8.47
CA ALA A 67 9.03 -19.87 -8.81
C ALA A 67 9.96 -20.24 -9.98
N TRP A 68 10.32 -19.27 -10.79
CA TRP A 68 11.34 -19.43 -11.85
C TRP A 68 12.53 -18.51 -11.59
N TYR A 69 13.72 -19.08 -11.67
CA TYR A 69 14.99 -18.37 -11.47
C TYR A 69 15.86 -18.43 -12.73
N GLU A 70 16.60 -17.37 -13.02
CA GLU A 70 17.79 -17.39 -13.88
C GLU A 70 19.03 -17.30 -13.02
N ALA A 71 19.79 -18.39 -13.02
CA ALA A 71 21.07 -18.48 -12.36
C ALA A 71 22.19 -18.27 -13.38
N PHE A 72 23.12 -17.37 -13.03
CA PHE A 72 24.39 -17.19 -13.70
C PHE A 72 25.44 -18.00 -12.94
N ILE A 73 25.98 -19.03 -13.58
CA ILE A 73 26.92 -19.98 -12.98
C ILE A 73 28.29 -19.76 -13.63
N ASP A 74 29.34 -19.52 -12.85
CA ASP A 74 30.69 -19.34 -13.37
C ASP A 74 31.10 -20.54 -14.25
N ALA A 75 31.53 -20.26 -15.48
CA ALA A 75 31.84 -21.27 -16.49
C ALA A 75 33.09 -22.10 -16.14
N HIS A 76 33.94 -21.64 -15.23
CA HIS A 76 35.18 -22.31 -14.83
C HIS A 76 35.04 -23.09 -13.53
N SER A 77 34.46 -22.46 -12.50
CA SER A 77 34.33 -23.01 -11.15
C SER A 77 33.01 -23.79 -10.94
N GLY A 78 31.94 -23.40 -11.62
CA GLY A 78 30.59 -23.92 -11.38
C GLY A 78 29.88 -23.28 -10.18
N GLU A 79 30.43 -22.20 -9.62
CA GLU A 79 29.77 -21.45 -8.54
C GLU A 79 28.63 -20.57 -9.08
N ILE A 80 27.56 -20.42 -8.30
CA ILE A 80 26.48 -19.48 -8.63
C ILE A 80 26.98 -18.06 -8.33
N LEU A 81 27.07 -17.24 -9.37
CA LEU A 81 27.50 -15.84 -9.28
C LEU A 81 26.32 -14.90 -9.01
N SER A 82 25.16 -15.19 -9.59
CA SER A 82 23.93 -14.41 -9.44
C SER A 82 22.71 -15.30 -9.69
N MET A 83 21.60 -14.99 -9.05
CA MET A 83 20.31 -15.66 -9.26
C MET A 83 19.20 -14.62 -9.20
N THR A 84 18.41 -14.53 -10.27
CA THR A 84 17.28 -13.59 -10.39
C THR A 84 15.99 -14.38 -10.46
N ASP A 85 15.03 -14.07 -9.60
CA ASP A 85 13.67 -14.62 -9.66
C ASP A 85 12.84 -13.75 -10.62
N PHE A 86 12.23 -14.37 -11.64
CA PHE A 86 11.34 -13.68 -12.59
C PHE A 86 9.89 -14.16 -12.51
N VAL A 87 9.56 -14.94 -11.47
CA VAL A 87 8.20 -15.09 -10.93
C VAL A 87 8.17 -14.42 -9.55
N THR A 88 8.70 -13.21 -9.48
CA THR A 88 8.24 -12.27 -8.45
C THR A 88 7.13 -11.46 -9.09
N GLU A 89 5.88 -11.87 -8.84
CA GLU A 89 4.65 -11.07 -9.09
C GLU A 89 4.60 -9.83 -8.15
N ALA A 90 5.78 -9.29 -7.81
CA ALA A 90 5.94 -8.35 -6.72
C ALA A 90 5.47 -6.98 -7.21
N THR A 91 4.29 -6.57 -6.77
CA THR A 91 3.72 -5.30 -7.20
C THR A 91 4.35 -4.17 -6.40
N ALA A 92 4.97 -3.22 -7.09
CA ALA A 92 5.65 -2.09 -6.48
C ALA A 92 4.91 -0.76 -6.74
N PHE A 93 4.75 0.06 -5.71
CA PHE A 93 4.11 1.38 -5.79
C PHE A 93 4.99 2.45 -5.14
N THR A 94 5.32 3.52 -5.88
CA THR A 94 5.94 4.73 -5.31
C THR A 94 4.85 5.68 -4.82
N VAL A 95 4.63 5.72 -3.51
CA VAL A 95 3.50 6.43 -2.88
C VAL A 95 3.87 7.11 -1.57
N ASP A 96 2.98 7.98 -1.10
CA ASP A 96 2.98 8.49 0.25
C ASP A 96 2.10 7.54 1.08
N SER A 97 2.71 6.71 1.93
CA SER A 97 1.97 5.69 2.68
C SER A 97 0.89 6.31 3.57
N ILE A 98 -0.14 5.51 3.91
CA ILE A 98 -1.33 5.94 4.67
C ILE A 98 -1.03 6.61 6.03
N THR A 99 0.19 6.44 6.55
CA THR A 99 0.63 7.03 7.83
C THR A 99 1.25 8.43 7.71
N LYS A 100 1.40 8.95 6.49
CA LYS A 100 1.88 10.30 6.18
C LYS A 100 0.68 11.23 5.94
N ASP A 101 0.77 12.49 6.34
CA ASP A 101 -0.32 13.47 6.14
C ASP A 101 -0.48 13.83 4.66
N ALA A 102 0.63 14.17 4.01
CA ALA A 102 0.65 14.63 2.63
C ALA A 102 1.99 14.36 1.95
N ILE A 103 2.04 14.56 0.63
CA ILE A 103 3.23 14.35 -0.22
C ILE A 103 4.51 15.05 0.26
N ILE A 104 4.38 16.10 1.08
CA ILE A 104 5.53 16.82 1.65
C ILE A 104 6.34 16.00 2.65
N GLU A 105 5.79 14.91 3.21
CA GLU A 105 6.52 13.97 4.07
C GLU A 105 7.41 13.00 3.27
N GLY A 106 7.33 13.03 1.94
CA GLY A 106 8.17 12.27 1.04
C GLY A 106 7.61 10.90 0.68
N GLU A 107 8.01 10.42 -0.49
CA GLU A 107 7.53 9.17 -1.07
C GLU A 107 8.37 7.97 -0.60
N GLU A 108 7.78 6.80 -0.70
CA GLU A 108 8.47 5.52 -0.52
C GLU A 108 7.96 4.50 -1.53
N THR A 109 8.80 3.52 -1.87
CA THR A 109 8.38 2.38 -2.68
C THR A 109 7.91 1.27 -1.76
N LEU A 110 6.64 0.91 -1.87
CA LEU A 110 6.06 -0.23 -1.19
C LEU A 110 6.05 -1.42 -2.15
N VAL A 111 6.50 -2.58 -1.67
CA VAL A 111 6.49 -3.85 -2.41
C VAL A 111 5.45 -4.76 -1.75
N ASP A 112 4.53 -5.29 -2.54
CA ASP A 112 3.39 -6.11 -2.12
C ASP A 112 2.61 -5.49 -0.93
N PRO A 113 2.15 -4.23 -1.04
CA PRO A 113 1.46 -3.55 0.07
C PRO A 113 0.06 -4.10 0.38
N GLU A 114 -0.46 -4.99 -0.45
CA GLU A 114 -1.82 -5.50 -0.34
C GLU A 114 -1.96 -6.58 0.74
N ASP A 115 -3.04 -6.48 1.52
CA ASP A 115 -3.47 -7.58 2.38
C ASP A 115 -4.41 -8.50 1.60
N ILE A 116 -3.91 -9.68 1.24
CA ILE A 116 -4.66 -10.71 0.49
C ILE A 116 -5.89 -11.22 1.24
N ALA A 117 -5.92 -11.17 2.58
CA ALA A 117 -7.11 -11.55 3.33
C ALA A 117 -8.28 -10.59 3.08
N SER A 118 -7.97 -9.31 2.87
CA SER A 118 -8.92 -8.24 2.58
C SER A 118 -9.09 -7.99 1.07
N SER A 119 -8.11 -8.41 0.27
CA SER A 119 -7.98 -8.15 -1.17
C SER A 119 -7.60 -9.45 -1.89
N ALA A 120 -8.46 -10.47 -1.86
CA ALA A 120 -8.16 -11.81 -2.36
C ALA A 120 -7.83 -11.90 -3.87
N SER A 121 -7.99 -10.81 -4.62
CA SER A 121 -7.64 -10.69 -6.05
C SER A 121 -6.61 -9.60 -6.31
N GLY A 122 -5.95 -9.13 -5.24
CA GLY A 122 -5.06 -7.99 -5.25
C GLY A 122 -5.73 -6.67 -5.60
N TRP A 123 -4.91 -5.62 -5.67
CA TRP A 123 -5.31 -4.26 -6.01
C TRP A 123 -5.28 -3.98 -7.50
N ILE A 124 -4.62 -4.83 -8.29
CA ILE A 124 -4.36 -4.64 -9.71
C ILE A 124 -4.96 -5.79 -10.53
N MET A 125 -5.76 -5.45 -11.53
CA MET A 125 -6.24 -6.35 -12.55
C MET A 125 -5.67 -5.93 -13.90
N SER A 126 -5.07 -6.88 -14.63
CA SER A 126 -4.59 -6.64 -16.01
C SER A 126 -3.78 -5.36 -16.13
N ASN A 127 -2.80 -5.17 -15.24
CA ASN A 127 -1.78 -4.11 -15.22
C ASN A 127 -2.22 -2.63 -15.10
N GLN A 128 -3.40 -2.39 -14.52
CA GLN A 128 -3.94 -1.03 -14.36
C GLN A 128 -4.31 -0.74 -12.91
N THR A 129 -4.47 0.54 -12.58
CA THR A 129 -4.97 1.04 -11.28
C THR A 129 -6.46 0.72 -11.06
N ALA A 130 -6.83 -0.54 -11.25
CA ALA A 130 -8.16 -1.09 -11.17
C ALA A 130 -8.09 -2.48 -10.57
N GLY A 131 -8.73 -2.66 -9.42
CA GLY A 131 -8.77 -3.91 -8.67
C GLY A 131 -10.18 -4.32 -8.28
N ASN A 132 -10.27 -5.35 -7.44
CA ASN A 132 -11.54 -5.79 -6.86
C ASN A 132 -12.07 -4.82 -5.78
N ASN A 133 -11.21 -3.99 -5.20
CA ASN A 133 -11.59 -3.00 -4.18
C ASN A 133 -11.94 -1.64 -4.77
N VAL A 134 -11.07 -1.10 -5.65
CA VAL A 134 -11.13 0.27 -6.17
C VAL A 134 -10.74 0.30 -7.64
N ILE A 135 -11.39 1.16 -8.41
CA ILE A 135 -10.93 1.58 -9.74
C ILE A 135 -10.56 3.06 -9.62
N ALA A 136 -9.27 3.38 -9.79
CA ALA A 136 -8.76 4.75 -9.79
C ALA A 136 -8.57 5.21 -11.24
N TYR A 137 -9.21 6.32 -11.59
CA TYR A 137 -9.30 6.79 -12.97
C TYR A 137 -9.43 8.31 -13.06
N LYS A 138 -9.08 8.87 -14.23
CA LYS A 138 -9.27 10.29 -14.55
C LYS A 138 -10.52 10.47 -15.42
N TYR A 139 -11.52 11.22 -14.93
CA TYR A 139 -12.80 11.50 -15.61
C TYR A 139 -13.76 10.32 -15.82
N SER A 140 -13.28 9.26 -16.47
CA SER A 140 -14.06 8.09 -16.89
C SER A 140 -13.45 6.83 -16.32
N GLN A 141 -14.28 5.87 -15.90
CA GLN A 141 -13.82 4.57 -15.38
C GLN A 141 -12.94 3.77 -16.37
N SER A 142 -12.95 4.14 -17.65
CA SER A 142 -12.08 3.58 -18.68
C SER A 142 -10.69 4.24 -18.78
N ALA A 143 -10.45 5.32 -18.04
CA ALA A 143 -9.22 6.13 -18.08
C ALA A 143 -8.40 5.91 -16.80
N THR A 144 -8.08 4.64 -16.56
CA THR A 144 -7.17 4.12 -15.54
C THR A 144 -5.71 4.34 -15.96
N THR A 145 -4.81 4.35 -14.98
CA THR A 145 -3.37 4.42 -15.24
C THR A 145 -2.83 2.99 -15.39
N PHE A 146 -2.01 2.77 -16.41
CA PHE A 146 -1.29 1.51 -16.58
C PHE A 146 -0.10 1.45 -15.61
N GLU A 147 0.60 0.33 -15.55
CA GLU A 147 1.91 0.25 -14.90
C GLU A 147 2.97 1.07 -15.68
N SER A 148 3.98 1.59 -14.99
CA SER A 148 5.11 2.30 -15.62
C SER A 148 6.16 1.34 -16.17
N TYR A 149 6.31 0.20 -15.50
CA TYR A 149 7.10 -0.98 -15.85
C TYR A 149 6.35 -2.21 -15.36
N ALA A 150 6.75 -3.41 -15.79
CA ALA A 150 6.11 -4.66 -15.34
C ALA A 150 5.91 -4.66 -13.81
N GLU A 151 4.65 -4.69 -13.40
CA GLU A 151 4.17 -4.74 -12.01
C GLU A 151 4.61 -3.56 -11.13
N THR A 152 5.08 -2.48 -11.74
CA THR A 152 5.59 -1.29 -11.04
C THR A 152 4.80 -0.06 -11.44
N PHE A 153 4.32 0.69 -10.44
CA PHE A 153 3.66 1.98 -10.58
C PHE A 153 4.54 3.07 -9.97
N ASP A 154 5.47 3.59 -10.77
CA ASP A 154 6.40 4.65 -10.41
C ASP A 154 6.22 5.84 -11.35
N TYR A 155 5.55 6.88 -10.85
CA TYR A 155 5.19 8.07 -11.62
C TYR A 155 5.67 9.32 -10.90
N SER A 156 6.35 10.20 -11.63
CA SER A 156 6.74 11.50 -11.10
C SER A 156 5.49 12.35 -10.84
N LYS A 157 5.16 12.59 -9.57
CA LYS A 157 4.07 13.47 -9.17
C LYS A 157 4.53 14.93 -9.17
N THR A 158 4.43 15.61 -10.30
CA THR A 158 4.57 17.09 -10.32
C THR A 158 3.25 17.73 -9.89
N GLN A 159 3.31 18.72 -8.99
CA GLN A 159 2.16 19.55 -8.55
C GLN A 159 1.29 19.94 -9.77
N ILE A 160 0.12 19.30 -9.91
CA ILE A 160 -0.68 19.39 -11.13
C ILE A 160 -1.51 20.68 -11.10
N SER A 161 -1.35 21.50 -12.13
CA SER A 161 -2.02 22.78 -12.31
C SER A 161 -3.33 22.64 -13.10
N GLU A 162 -4.30 21.82 -12.71
CA GLU A 162 -5.57 21.81 -13.47
C GLU A 162 -6.77 21.32 -12.66
N ARG A 163 -7.80 22.19 -12.56
CA ARG A 163 -9.04 21.98 -11.79
C ARG A 163 -9.70 20.66 -12.13
N GLU A 164 -10.39 20.01 -11.19
CA GLU A 164 -11.70 19.41 -11.48
C GLU A 164 -12.42 18.87 -10.25
N GLU A 165 -13.74 18.76 -10.39
CA GLU A 165 -14.70 18.48 -9.34
C GLU A 165 -15.46 17.17 -9.55
N HIS A 166 -15.77 16.37 -8.51
CA HIS A 166 -17.02 15.57 -8.45
C HIS A 166 -17.45 15.07 -7.02
N ARG A 167 -18.76 14.89 -6.74
CA ARG A 167 -19.40 14.63 -5.40
C ARG A 167 -19.84 13.18 -5.14
N VAL A 168 -19.83 12.61 -3.91
CA VAL A 168 -20.34 11.23 -3.62
C VAL A 168 -21.87 11.16 -3.39
N ILE A 169 -22.61 10.22 -4.03
CA ILE A 169 -24.00 9.79 -3.65
C ILE A 169 -24.18 8.27 -3.94
N ALA A 170 -24.90 7.56 -3.06
CA ALA A 170 -25.09 6.10 -3.03
C ALA A 170 -26.16 5.53 -3.99
N GLY A 171 -25.94 4.27 -4.43
CA GLY A 171 -26.92 3.40 -5.11
C GLY A 171 -26.31 2.44 -6.15
N GLN A 172 -25.12 2.78 -6.63
CA GLN A 172 -24.17 1.92 -7.36
C GLN A 172 -22.82 1.98 -6.62
N SER A 173 -21.76 1.34 -7.15
CA SER A 173 -20.39 1.41 -6.59
C SER A 173 -20.11 2.80 -6.00
N GLY A 174 -19.66 2.84 -4.74
CA GLY A 174 -19.37 4.11 -4.07
C GLY A 174 -18.34 4.88 -4.89
N THR A 175 -18.60 6.16 -5.17
CA THR A 175 -17.70 6.97 -6.00
C THR A 175 -17.03 8.02 -5.14
N CYS A 176 -15.76 7.82 -4.79
CA CYS A 176 -14.90 8.84 -4.19
C CYS A 176 -14.25 9.67 -5.30
N ARG A 177 -14.16 10.99 -5.10
CA ARG A 177 -13.76 11.93 -6.13
C ARG A 177 -12.90 13.01 -5.49
N MET A 178 -11.67 13.10 -5.97
CA MET A 178 -10.66 14.02 -5.47
C MET A 178 -10.56 15.24 -6.38
N TYR A 179 -10.13 16.35 -5.80
CA TYR A 179 -10.19 17.67 -6.42
C TYR A 179 -8.85 18.39 -6.34
N ILE A 180 -8.58 19.24 -7.34
CA ILE A 180 -7.47 20.19 -7.28
C ILE A 180 -7.90 21.46 -6.52
N TRP A 181 -7.12 21.81 -5.50
CA TRP A 181 -7.29 22.98 -4.65
C TRP A 181 -6.54 24.19 -5.23
N THR A 182 -7.28 25.28 -5.43
CA THR A 182 -6.78 26.50 -6.09
C THR A 182 -6.48 27.64 -5.09
N LEU A 183 -6.18 27.28 -3.84
CA LEU A 183 -5.93 28.22 -2.75
C LEU A 183 -4.51 28.79 -2.74
N MET A 184 -3.63 28.30 -3.61
CA MET A 184 -2.26 28.80 -3.78
C MET A 184 -1.70 28.47 -5.16
N THR A 185 -0.48 28.93 -5.44
CA THR A 185 0.25 28.64 -6.68
C THR A 185 1.61 28.01 -6.36
N PRO A 186 1.94 26.84 -6.94
CA PRO A 186 1.08 26.00 -7.78
C PRO A 186 -0.13 25.45 -7.01
N ASN A 187 -1.19 25.07 -7.75
CA ASN A 187 -2.34 24.39 -7.15
C ASN A 187 -1.91 23.07 -6.50
N ARG A 188 -2.67 22.61 -5.49
CA ARG A 188 -2.39 21.36 -4.77
C ARG A 188 -3.47 20.32 -5.08
N ASP A 189 -3.06 19.08 -5.28
CA ASP A 189 -3.98 17.96 -5.55
C ASP A 189 -4.49 17.34 -4.26
N GLY A 190 -5.81 17.31 -4.06
CA GLY A 190 -6.47 16.63 -2.94
C GLY A 190 -6.09 15.16 -2.81
N ALA A 191 -5.78 14.49 -3.91
CA ALA A 191 -5.35 13.10 -3.91
C ALA A 191 -3.96 12.87 -3.26
N LEU A 192 -3.23 13.95 -2.94
CA LEU A 192 -1.90 13.90 -2.32
C LEU A 192 -1.94 14.32 -0.83
N GLN A 193 -3.14 14.37 -0.26
CA GLN A 193 -3.40 14.56 1.16
C GLN A 193 -4.21 13.37 1.66
N ASN A 194 -3.60 12.54 2.50
CA ASN A 194 -4.16 11.26 2.91
C ASN A 194 -5.40 11.42 3.80
N ASP A 195 -5.40 12.41 4.69
CA ASP A 195 -6.51 12.64 5.60
C ASP A 195 -7.85 12.91 4.89
N ILE A 196 -7.83 13.59 3.74
CA ILE A 196 -9.02 13.81 2.89
C ILE A 196 -9.47 12.50 2.27
N ILE A 197 -8.57 11.70 1.70
CA ILE A 197 -8.96 10.42 1.09
C ILE A 197 -9.60 9.51 2.16
N VAL A 198 -8.97 9.40 3.33
CA VAL A 198 -9.49 8.58 4.44
C VAL A 198 -10.84 9.13 4.90
N HIS A 199 -11.01 10.45 5.01
CA HIS A 199 -12.28 11.09 5.35
C HIS A 199 -13.39 10.69 4.36
N GLU A 200 -13.15 10.81 3.05
CA GLU A 200 -14.15 10.50 2.02
C GLU A 200 -14.50 9.01 1.95
N PHE A 201 -13.50 8.12 2.09
CA PHE A 201 -13.77 6.69 2.18
C PHE A 201 -14.58 6.33 3.42
N THR A 202 -14.33 7.02 4.54
CA THR A 202 -15.06 6.80 5.79
C THR A 202 -16.52 7.20 5.69
N HIS A 203 -16.88 8.22 4.91
CA HIS A 203 -18.29 8.47 4.58
C HIS A 203 -18.95 7.25 3.93
N GLY A 204 -18.26 6.57 3.02
CA GLY A 204 -18.74 5.37 2.36
C GLY A 204 -18.96 4.19 3.32
N ILE A 205 -18.10 4.07 4.34
CA ILE A 205 -18.17 3.06 5.39
C ILE A 205 -19.33 3.37 6.33
N THR A 206 -19.36 4.57 6.91
CA THR A 206 -20.34 4.97 7.95
C THR A 206 -21.76 4.99 7.42
N ASN A 207 -21.98 5.46 6.19
CA ASN A 207 -23.31 5.41 5.55
C ASN A 207 -23.79 3.98 5.29
N ARG A 208 -22.88 3.04 4.97
CA ARG A 208 -23.23 1.63 4.79
C ARG A 208 -23.49 0.93 6.12
N LEU A 209 -22.65 1.15 7.13
CA LEU A 209 -22.83 0.48 8.42
C LEU A 209 -24.04 1.01 9.18
N THR A 210 -24.27 2.33 9.15
CA THR A 210 -25.35 2.96 9.91
C THR A 210 -26.70 2.60 9.31
N GLY A 211 -27.54 1.93 10.10
CA GLY A 211 -28.89 1.56 9.70
C GLY A 211 -29.00 0.47 8.62
N GLY A 212 -27.96 -0.38 8.51
CA GLY A 212 -28.07 -1.67 7.84
C GLY A 212 -27.90 -1.65 6.31
N GLY A 213 -26.93 -0.90 5.79
CA GLY A 213 -26.47 -1.03 4.40
C GLY A 213 -27.12 -0.08 3.40
N THR A 214 -28.15 0.67 3.79
CA THR A 214 -28.93 1.47 2.84
C THR A 214 -28.27 2.77 2.41
N GLY A 215 -27.32 3.30 3.18
CA GLY A 215 -26.70 4.60 2.91
C GLY A 215 -27.55 5.81 3.33
N ARG A 216 -28.68 5.61 4.02
CA ARG A 216 -29.71 6.67 4.21
C ARG A 216 -29.83 7.18 5.65
N CYS A 217 -28.99 6.72 6.56
CA CYS A 217 -29.21 6.94 7.99
C CYS A 217 -28.39 8.07 8.61
N LEU A 218 -27.47 8.69 7.86
CA LEU A 218 -26.69 9.86 8.29
C LEU A 218 -27.11 11.15 7.55
N GLN A 219 -28.41 11.28 7.24
CA GLN A 219 -28.92 12.34 6.35
C GLN A 219 -29.55 13.52 7.10
N THR A 220 -29.82 13.37 8.40
CA THR A 220 -30.33 14.48 9.24
C THR A 220 -29.17 15.36 9.70
N LEU A 221 -29.44 16.59 10.16
CA LEU A 221 -28.40 17.53 10.54
C LEU A 221 -27.40 16.97 11.57
N GLU A 222 -27.90 16.45 12.68
CA GLU A 222 -27.05 15.90 13.75
C GLU A 222 -26.36 14.59 13.31
N ALA A 223 -27.08 13.71 12.63
CA ALA A 223 -26.50 12.45 12.16
C ALA A 223 -25.44 12.67 11.07
N GLY A 224 -25.66 13.63 10.18
CA GLY A 224 -24.69 14.06 9.17
C GLY A 224 -23.46 14.67 9.82
N GLY A 225 -23.63 15.54 10.82
CA GLY A 225 -22.52 16.08 11.60
C GLY A 225 -21.71 15.00 12.33
N MET A 226 -22.37 13.96 12.86
CA MET A 226 -21.66 12.78 13.39
C MET A 226 -20.92 12.01 12.29
N GLY A 227 -21.47 11.93 11.08
CA GLY A 227 -20.80 11.33 9.92
C GLY A 227 -19.51 12.06 9.55
N GLU A 228 -19.53 13.39 9.51
CA GLU A 228 -18.33 14.24 9.33
C GLU A 228 -17.28 13.98 10.42
N GLY A 229 -17.71 13.97 11.69
CA GLY A 229 -16.82 13.73 12.83
C GLY A 229 -16.22 12.32 12.85
N GLN A 230 -16.97 11.30 12.42
CA GLN A 230 -16.47 9.93 12.27
C GLN A 230 -15.40 9.84 11.18
N SER A 231 -15.61 10.55 10.06
CA SER A 231 -14.63 10.62 8.97
C SER A 231 -13.34 11.31 9.39
N ASP A 232 -13.41 12.45 10.08
CA ASP A 232 -12.23 13.11 10.64
C ASP A 232 -11.51 12.23 11.68
N ALA A 233 -12.26 11.56 12.55
CA ALA A 233 -11.67 10.69 13.57
C ALA A 233 -10.90 9.50 12.96
N MET A 234 -11.40 8.94 11.85
CA MET A 234 -10.69 7.87 11.14
C MET A 234 -9.40 8.39 10.49
N ALA A 235 -9.43 9.57 9.90
CA ALA A 235 -8.24 10.21 9.33
C ALA A 235 -7.15 10.47 10.38
N VAL A 236 -7.55 11.02 11.54
CA VAL A 236 -6.65 11.18 12.70
C VAL A 236 -6.05 9.83 13.11
N TRP A 237 -6.86 8.78 13.15
CA TRP A 237 -6.43 7.45 13.58
C TRP A 237 -5.40 6.84 12.62
N THR A 238 -5.58 6.98 11.31
CA THR A 238 -4.68 6.38 10.31
C THR A 238 -3.27 6.96 10.33
N GLU A 239 -3.09 8.16 10.86
CA GLU A 239 -1.80 8.85 10.93
C GLU A 239 -1.07 8.68 12.28
N HIS A 240 -1.67 7.98 13.24
CA HIS A 240 -0.98 7.67 14.49
C HIS A 240 0.17 6.68 14.25
N LYS A 241 1.39 7.13 14.56
CA LYS A 241 2.63 6.34 14.40
C LYS A 241 3.03 5.58 15.67
N ASP A 242 2.56 6.03 16.83
CA ASP A 242 2.83 5.41 18.13
C ASP A 242 1.71 5.72 19.14
N SER A 243 1.94 5.45 20.43
CA SER A 243 0.97 5.67 21.51
C SER A 243 0.73 7.14 21.90
N THR A 244 1.52 8.07 21.36
CA THR A 244 1.33 9.50 21.58
C THR A 244 0.06 9.98 20.86
N VAL A 245 -0.64 10.92 21.46
CA VAL A 245 -1.87 11.51 20.90
C VAL A 245 -1.62 13.02 20.74
N PRO A 246 -0.85 13.43 19.72
CA PRO A 246 -0.61 14.84 19.45
C PRO A 246 -1.87 15.55 18.99
N ASP A 247 -1.85 16.88 19.04
CA ASP A 247 -2.89 17.66 18.38
C ASP A 247 -2.82 17.44 16.88
N TYR A 248 -3.99 17.27 16.26
CA TYR A 248 -4.11 16.92 14.84
C TYR A 248 -4.93 17.95 14.09
N VAL A 249 -4.48 18.33 12.91
CA VAL A 249 -5.08 19.40 12.10
C VAL A 249 -5.33 18.87 10.69
N LEU A 250 -6.58 18.90 10.24
CA LEU A 250 -6.93 18.39 8.91
C LEU A 250 -6.60 19.35 7.78
N ALA A 251 -6.22 18.76 6.65
CA ALA A 251 -6.07 19.32 5.31
C ALA A 251 -5.05 20.47 5.24
N THR A 252 -4.04 20.50 6.13
CA THR A 252 -3.16 21.66 6.29
C THR A 252 -2.43 22.02 5.00
N TRP A 253 -1.94 21.02 4.27
CA TRP A 253 -1.22 21.24 3.03
C TRP A 253 -2.17 21.65 1.91
N VAL A 254 -3.20 20.90 1.52
CA VAL A 254 -4.08 21.40 0.43
C VAL A 254 -4.83 22.70 0.75
N PHE A 255 -5.17 22.93 2.02
CA PHE A 255 -5.87 24.15 2.43
C PHE A 255 -4.95 25.38 2.52
N ASN A 256 -3.62 25.16 2.45
CA ASN A 256 -2.59 26.19 2.57
C ASN A 256 -2.76 27.06 3.82
N ASN A 257 -3.10 26.44 4.94
CA ASN A 257 -3.26 27.11 6.23
C ASN A 257 -2.86 26.15 7.35
N PRO A 258 -1.89 26.50 8.21
CA PRO A 258 -1.47 25.64 9.32
C PRO A 258 -2.57 25.41 10.36
N ALA A 259 -3.63 26.23 10.39
CA ALA A 259 -4.80 25.98 11.22
C ALA A 259 -5.76 24.93 10.64
N GLY A 260 -5.53 24.49 9.40
CA GLY A 260 -6.38 23.52 8.71
C GLY A 260 -7.75 24.05 8.34
N ILE A 261 -8.60 23.13 7.88
CA ILE A 261 -9.96 23.45 7.40
C ILE A 261 -11.01 23.50 8.51
N ARG A 262 -10.74 22.85 9.65
CA ARG A 262 -11.64 22.85 10.81
C ARG A 262 -11.37 24.08 11.67
N CYS A 263 -12.34 24.41 12.52
CA CYS A 263 -12.25 25.60 13.38
C CYS A 263 -11.15 25.50 14.45
N HIS A 264 -10.81 24.28 14.89
CA HIS A 264 -9.76 24.00 15.86
C HIS A 264 -9.12 22.64 15.59
N PRO A 265 -7.87 22.43 16.06
CA PRO A 265 -7.25 21.12 16.08
C PRO A 265 -8.06 20.11 16.90
N TYR A 266 -7.99 18.84 16.50
CA TYR A 266 -8.35 17.72 17.36
C TYR A 266 -7.30 17.61 18.45
N SER A 267 -7.73 17.77 19.70
CA SER A 267 -6.83 17.83 20.86
C SER A 267 -7.43 17.12 22.06
N THR A 268 -6.58 16.52 22.89
CA THR A 268 -6.95 16.04 24.22
C THR A 268 -7.01 17.17 25.24
N ASN A 269 -6.48 18.36 24.93
CA ASN A 269 -6.60 19.55 25.75
C ASN A 269 -7.96 20.21 25.53
N ALA A 270 -8.74 20.37 26.59
CA ALA A 270 -10.07 20.97 26.52
C ALA A 270 -10.06 22.50 26.26
N SER A 271 -8.89 23.13 26.30
CA SER A 271 -8.74 24.58 26.17
C SER A 271 -8.75 25.00 24.69
N GLY A 272 -9.94 25.32 24.16
CA GLY A 272 -10.09 25.90 22.82
C GLY A 272 -10.70 24.98 21.76
N SER A 273 -11.45 23.93 22.12
CA SER A 273 -12.22 23.16 21.14
C SER A 273 -13.59 23.81 20.89
N CYS A 274 -14.05 23.86 19.62
CA CYS A 274 -15.45 24.18 19.29
C CYS A 274 -16.34 22.98 19.69
N ARG A 275 -16.48 22.76 20.99
CA ARG A 275 -17.49 21.83 21.49
C ARG A 275 -18.84 22.50 21.36
N VAL A 276 -19.67 21.97 20.47
CA VAL A 276 -21.13 22.12 20.63
C VAL A 276 -21.48 21.41 21.95
N ARG A 277 -21.90 22.16 22.97
CA ARG A 277 -22.41 21.55 24.20
C ARG A 277 -23.71 20.84 23.83
N VAL A 278 -23.74 19.52 23.90
CA VAL A 278 -24.98 18.73 23.80
C VAL A 278 -25.77 18.96 25.08
N GLY A 279 -26.66 19.94 25.08
CA GLY A 279 -27.65 20.13 26.13
C GLY A 279 -28.87 19.24 25.86
N THR A 280 -29.20 18.35 26.78
CA THR A 280 -30.51 17.68 26.76
C THR A 280 -31.56 18.69 27.22
N MET A 281 -32.43 19.17 26.34
CA MET A 281 -33.63 19.90 26.76
C MET A 281 -34.69 18.92 27.26
N ASP A 282 -35.15 19.07 28.50
CA ASP A 282 -36.32 18.34 29.02
C ASP A 282 -37.56 18.81 28.23
N LYS A 283 -38.50 17.91 27.91
CA LYS A 283 -39.79 18.22 27.26
C LYS A 283 -40.58 19.32 28.00
N ARG A 284 -40.28 19.54 29.28
CA ARG A 284 -40.86 20.63 30.09
C ARG A 284 -40.31 22.03 29.75
N GLU A 285 -39.07 22.13 29.27
CA GLU A 285 -38.41 23.41 28.91
C GLU A 285 -38.80 23.92 27.52
N MET A 286 -39.23 23.02 26.62
CA MET A 286 -39.78 23.40 25.30
C MET A 286 -41.04 24.28 25.39
N LYS A 287 -41.79 24.24 26.51
CA LYS A 287 -43.02 25.04 26.67
C LYS A 287 -42.79 26.45 27.19
N THR A 288 -41.64 26.74 27.80
CA THR A 288 -41.40 28.03 28.47
C THR A 288 -40.39 28.93 27.75
N GLY A 289 -39.74 28.45 26.69
CA GLY A 289 -38.89 29.28 25.82
C GLY A 289 -37.68 29.91 26.51
N SER A 290 -37.25 29.38 27.66
CA SER A 290 -36.15 29.92 28.46
C SER A 290 -34.93 29.00 28.36
N ALA A 291 -34.14 29.14 27.30
CA ALA A 291 -32.76 28.66 27.32
C ALA A 291 -31.91 29.75 27.97
N GLU A 292 -31.52 29.58 29.24
CA GLU A 292 -30.54 30.45 29.87
C GLU A 292 -29.16 30.20 29.25
N VAL A 293 -28.61 31.23 28.62
CA VAL A 293 -27.19 31.28 28.25
C VAL A 293 -26.42 31.65 29.51
N LEU A 294 -25.85 30.66 30.18
CA LEU A 294 -24.87 30.89 31.24
C LEU A 294 -23.50 31.11 30.57
N ASN A 295 -23.01 32.34 30.69
CA ASN A 295 -21.67 32.80 30.27
C ASN A 295 -20.55 31.94 30.86
#